data_AF-A0A9J7BKU8-F1
#
_entry.id   AF-A0A9J7BKU8-F1
#
_cell.length_a   1.000
_cell.length_b   1.000
_cell.length_c   1.000
_cell.angle_alpha   90.00
_cell.angle_beta   90.00
_cell.angle_gamma   90.00
#
_symmetry.space_group_name_H-M   'P 1'
#
loop_
_entity.id
_entity.type
_entity.pdbx_description
1 polymer ?
#
loop_
_entity_poly.entity_id
_entity_poly.type
_entity_poly.pdbx_seq_one_letter_code
_entity_poly.pdbx_strand_id
1 'polypeptide(L)' 'MLDVGRGYRRAEEILGMIAARARAAAGPTAPPQGLFLHSVEYPDV' A
#
# COMPACT_ATOMS: atom_id res chain seq x y z
N MET A 1 2.06 -3.35 3.42
CA MET A 1 3.37 -3.05 4.02
C MET A 1 3.40 -3.31 5.51
N LEU A 2 2.40 -2.88 6.29
CA LEU A 2 2.35 -3.14 7.75
C LEU A 2 2.53 -4.62 8.11
N ASP A 3 1.83 -5.52 7.41
CA ASP A 3 1.95 -6.96 7.66
C ASP A 3 3.33 -7.52 7.33
N VAL A 4 4.05 -6.92 6.37
CA VAL A 4 5.43 -7.28 6.05
C VAL A 4 6.38 -6.79 7.14
N GLY A 5 6.23 -5.53 7.57
CA GLY A 5 7.04 -4.97 8.66
C GLY A 5 6.83 -5.68 10.01
N ARG A 6 5.67 -6.31 10.21
CA ARG A 6 5.37 -7.17 11.37
C ARG A 6 5.81 -8.62 11.21
N GLY A 7 6.27 -9.02 10.02
CA GLY A 7 6.67 -10.40 9.72
C GLY A 7 5.52 -11.37 9.46
N TYR A 8 4.27 -10.89 9.31
CA TYR A 8 3.11 -11.72 8.98
C TYR A 8 3.06 -12.12 7.50
N ARG A 9 3.76 -11.39 6.64
CA ARG A 9 3.89 -11.69 5.20
C ARG A 9 5.31 -11.44 4.76
N ARG A 10 5.76 -12.17 3.75
CA ARG A 10 7.07 -11.91 3.14
C ARG A 10 6.96 -10.81 2.08
N ALA A 11 8.05 -10.09 1.86
CA ALA A 11 8.07 -8.98 0.92
C ALA A 11 7.80 -9.44 -0.52
N GLU A 12 8.26 -10.65 -0.88
CA GLU A 12 8.14 -11.19 -2.24
C GLU A 12 6.68 -11.46 -2.64
N GLU A 13 5.78 -11.65 -1.65
CA GLU A 13 4.35 -11.84 -1.91
C GLU A 13 3.67 -10.60 -2.53
N ILE A 14 4.24 -9.41 -2.35
CA ILE A 14 3.69 -8.16 -2.92
C ILE A 14 3.61 -8.25 -4.44
N LEU A 15 4.60 -8.87 -5.09
CA LEU A 15 4.60 -9.06 -6.55
C LEU A 15 3.39 -9.87 -7.01
N GLY A 16 3.05 -10.93 -6.28
CA GLY A 16 1.86 -11.74 -6.55
C GLY A 16 0.56 -10.96 -6.39
N MET A 17 0.47 -10.07 -5.39
CA MET A 17 -0.71 -9.21 -5.19
C MET A 17 -0.91 -8.22 -6.34
N ILE A 18 0.17 -7.61 -6.84
CA ILE A 18 0.14 -6.69 -7.97
C ILE A 18 -0.31 -7.43 -9.24
N ALA A 19 0.27 -8.61 -9.51
CA ALA A 19 -0.08 -9.43 -10.67
C ALA A 19 -1.55 -9.88 -10.65
N ALA A 20 -2.10 -10.19 -9.47
CA ALA A 20 -3.48 -10.63 -9.31
C ALA A 20 -4.52 -9.55 -9.64
N ARG A 21 -4.16 -8.25 -9.55
CA ARG A 21 -5.07 -7.10 -9.78
C ARG A 21 -6.39 -7.20 -9.01
N ALA A 22 -6.37 -7.84 -7.84
CA ALA A 22 -7.56 -8.15 -7.05
C ALA A 22 -7.42 -7.56 -5.64
N ARG A 23 -8.39 -6.73 -5.22
CA ARG A 23 -8.38 -6.10 -3.89
C ARG A 23 -8.30 -7.13 -2.75
N ALA A 24 -8.94 -8.30 -2.92
CA ALA A 24 -8.93 -9.38 -1.95
C ALA A 24 -7.55 -10.01 -1.72
N ALA A 25 -6.60 -9.89 -2.66
CA ALA A 25 -5.23 -10.38 -2.47
C ALA A 25 -4.40 -9.46 -1.55
N ALA A 26 -4.81 -8.19 -1.41
CA ALA A 26 -4.15 -7.21 -0.56
C ALA A 26 -4.64 -7.29 0.90
N GLY A 27 -3.84 -6.75 1.82
CA GLY A 27 -4.19 -6.65 3.24
C GLY A 27 -5.36 -5.70 3.54
N PRO A 28 -5.76 -5.58 4.81
CA PRO A 28 -6.80 -4.63 5.22
C PRO A 28 -6.42 -3.19 4.86
N THR A 29 -7.42 -2.34 4.61
CA THR A 29 -7.19 -0.90 4.39
C THR A 29 -6.72 -0.29 5.70
N ALA A 30 -5.65 0.51 5.66
CA ALA A 30 -5.17 1.23 6.84
C ALA A 30 -6.21 2.25 7.32
N PRO A 31 -6.31 2.53 8.63
CA PRO A 31 -7.18 3.58 9.14
C PRO A 31 -6.78 4.97 8.60
N PRO A 32 -7.75 5.87 8.30
CA PRO A 32 -7.46 7.16 7.66
C PRO A 32 -6.79 8.17 8.59
N GLN A 33 -6.88 8.02 9.92
CA GLN A 33 -6.40 9.01 10.89
C GLN A 33 -4.87 9.20 10.85
N GLY A 34 -4.14 8.26 10.25
CA GLY A 34 -2.68 8.35 10.05
C GLY A 34 -2.27 8.85 8.66
N LEU A 35 -3.23 9.12 7.75
CA LEU A 35 -2.96 9.58 6.39
C LEU A 35 -3.18 11.10 6.29
N PHE A 36 -2.18 11.82 5.80
CA PHE A 36 -2.22 13.27 5.62
C PHE A 36 -1.83 13.64 4.18
N LEU A 37 -2.57 14.59 3.58
CA LEU A 37 -2.15 15.23 2.34
C LEU A 37 -0.95 16.13 2.64
N HIS A 38 0.21 15.82 2.05
CA HIS A 38 1.43 16.57 2.30
C HIS A 38 1.62 17.74 1.32
N SER A 39 1.49 17.47 0.02
CA SER A 39 1.72 18.44 -1.04
C SER A 39 0.92 18.06 -2.29
N VAL A 40 0.75 19.04 -3.19
CA VAL A 40 0.24 18.84 -4.55
C VAL A 40 1.18 19.57 -5.49
N GLU A 41 1.78 18.85 -6.44
CA GLU A 41 2.73 19.37 -7.42
C GLU A 41 2.00 19.71 -8.72
N TYR A 42 2.28 20.89 -9.28
CA TYR A 42 1.79 21.33 -10.59
C TYR A 42 3.00 21.63 -11.49
N PRO A 43 2.92 21.36 -12.81
CA PRO A 43 3.97 21.75 -13.75
C PRO A 43 4.20 23.26 -13.75
N ASP A 44 5.42 23.67 -14.06
CA ASP A 44 5.69 25.07 -14.40
C ASP A 44 4.94 25.41 -15.70
N VAL A 45 4.17 26.49 -15.67
CA VAL A 45 3.32 26.96 -16.78
C VAL A 45 4.10 27.34 -18.03
#